data_AF-A0A7T1I5X5-F1
#
_entry.id   AF-A0A7T1I5X5-F1
#
_cell.length_a   1.000
_cell.length_b   1.000
_cell.length_c   1.000
_cell.angle_alpha   90.00
_cell.angle_beta   90.00
_cell.angle_gamma   90.00
#
_symmetry.space_group_name_H-M   'P 1'
#
loop_
_entity.id
_entity.type
_entity.pdbx_description
1 polymer ?
#
loop_
_entity_poly.entity_id
_entity_poly.type
_entity_poly.pdbx_seq_one_letter_code
_entity_poly.pdbx_strand_id
1 'polypeptide(L)'
;MKIKSLILLAFPASLLITCIITLAKDDKSVSSLEKRELTTRSQLNFSDIKSLFSQLDSFAADQLAFRDELSRTHAAIKINIGDSPSPDVSIGKEGWFFLGSMISKKYPQLFGIKGNDASSKEELVDTLEERSRIYEWLRSKNIKYLLTIAPNKHTIYANYLPDYLASKVKNKKGLELVKHVISSSYDFPYLDLKPPLIDFRPPRIISYSQGLCGHEKAAEEAAEHESLISSIDEIS
;
A
#
# COMPACT_ATOMS: atom_id res chain seq x y z
N MET A 1 -10.49 -42.04 -25.73
CA MET A 1 -11.82 -41.40 -25.56
C MET A 1 -12.20 -41.11 -24.10
N LYS A 2 -11.93 -42.01 -23.13
CA LYS A 2 -12.42 -41.85 -21.75
C LYS A 2 -11.88 -40.64 -20.96
N ILE A 3 -10.59 -40.30 -21.10
CA ILE A 3 -9.97 -39.18 -20.36
C ILE A 3 -10.52 -37.81 -20.80
N LYS A 4 -10.74 -37.61 -22.11
CA LYS A 4 -11.28 -36.35 -22.64
C LYS A 4 -12.72 -36.10 -22.17
N SER A 5 -13.58 -37.13 -22.22
CA SER A 5 -14.94 -37.04 -21.66
C SER A 5 -14.95 -36.81 -20.15
N LEU A 6 -14.00 -37.41 -19.42
CA LEU A 6 -13.90 -37.22 -17.97
C LEU A 6 -13.59 -35.75 -17.61
N ILE A 7 -12.62 -35.14 -18.30
CA ILE A 7 -12.26 -33.72 -18.08
C ILE A 7 -13.43 -32.80 -18.46
N LEU A 8 -14.11 -33.09 -19.58
CA LEU A 8 -15.23 -32.30 -20.07
C LEU A 8 -16.42 -32.26 -19.10
N LEU A 9 -16.64 -33.34 -18.34
CA LEU A 9 -17.69 -33.43 -17.31
C LEU A 9 -17.23 -32.91 -15.95
N ALA A 10 -15.96 -33.14 -15.58
CA ALA A 10 -15.44 -32.77 -14.27
C ALA A 10 -15.38 -31.25 -14.05
N PHE A 11 -14.97 -30.49 -15.07
CA PHE A 11 -14.87 -29.04 -14.96
C PHE A 11 -16.23 -28.35 -14.68
N PRO A 12 -17.29 -28.55 -15.48
CA PRO A 12 -18.59 -27.93 -15.19
C PRO A 12 -19.20 -28.46 -13.88
N ALA A 13 -18.98 -29.74 -13.54
CA ALA A 13 -19.40 -30.27 -12.24
C ALA A 13 -18.72 -29.53 -11.08
N SER A 14 -17.42 -29.22 -11.17
CA SER A 14 -16.70 -28.45 -10.15
C SER A 14 -17.20 -27.01 -10.01
N LEU A 15 -17.61 -26.37 -11.11
CA LEU A 15 -18.21 -25.03 -11.08
C LEU A 15 -19.57 -25.06 -10.38
N LEU A 16 -20.42 -26.04 -10.73
CA LEU A 16 -21.72 -26.23 -10.09
C LEU A 16 -21.59 -26.50 -8.59
N ILE A 17 -20.65 -27.34 -8.19
CA ILE A 17 -20.36 -27.63 -6.78
C ILE A 17 -19.96 -26.35 -6.05
N THR A 18 -19.06 -25.55 -6.63
CA THR A 18 -18.63 -24.27 -6.04
C THR A 18 -19.82 -23.30 -5.88
N CYS A 19 -20.72 -23.21 -6.86
CA CYS A 19 -21.94 -22.41 -6.76
C CYS A 19 -22.88 -22.90 -5.65
N ILE A 20 -23.11 -24.21 -5.56
CA ILE A 20 -23.97 -24.80 -4.52
C ILE A 20 -23.42 -24.50 -3.12
N ILE A 21 -22.11 -24.69 -2.92
CA ILE A 21 -21.45 -24.38 -1.64
C ILE A 21 -21.55 -22.88 -1.32
N THR A 22 -21.39 -22.02 -2.32
CA THR A 22 -21.51 -20.56 -2.16
C THR A 22 -22.89 -20.17 -1.65
N LEU A 23 -23.96 -20.75 -2.21
CA LEU A 23 -25.34 -20.47 -1.80
C LEU A 23 -25.66 -21.06 -0.40
N ALA A 24 -25.08 -22.20 -0.05
CA ALA A 24 -25.31 -22.87 1.23
C ALA A 24 -24.56 -22.23 2.41
N LYS A 25 -23.45 -21.53 2.15
CA LYS A 25 -22.64 -20.87 3.18
C LYS A 25 -23.20 -19.49 3.52
N ASP A 26 -22.97 -19.04 4.76
CA ASP A 26 -23.18 -17.65 5.15
C ASP A 26 -22.22 -16.69 4.46
N ASP A 27 -22.71 -15.48 4.18
CA ASP A 27 -21.93 -14.44 3.55
C ASP A 27 -20.79 -13.97 4.47
N LYS A 28 -19.62 -13.72 3.88
CA LYS A 28 -18.55 -12.99 4.55
C LYS A 28 -18.79 -11.49 4.40
N SER A 29 -18.72 -10.75 5.50
CA SER A 29 -18.81 -9.29 5.48
C SER A 29 -17.49 -8.61 5.10
N VAL A 30 -16.35 -9.21 5.47
CA VAL A 30 -15.02 -8.63 5.25
C VAL A 30 -14.05 -9.68 4.71
N SER A 31 -13.25 -9.31 3.71
CA SER A 31 -12.15 -10.14 3.22
C SER A 31 -10.94 -10.02 4.16
N SER A 32 -10.46 -11.14 4.69
CA SER A 32 -9.23 -11.19 5.49
C SER A 32 -7.96 -11.00 4.64
N LEU A 33 -8.04 -11.25 3.33
CA LEU A 33 -6.93 -11.10 2.39
C LEU A 33 -6.84 -9.69 1.83
N GLU A 34 -7.95 -9.15 1.36
CA GLU A 34 -8.00 -7.84 0.70
C GLU A 34 -8.28 -6.68 1.67
N LYS A 35 -8.68 -6.98 2.92
CA LYS A 35 -9.09 -5.99 3.93
C LYS A 35 -10.13 -4.99 3.38
N ARG A 36 -11.14 -5.50 2.67
CA ARG A 36 -12.29 -4.71 2.21
C ARG A 36 -13.61 -5.36 2.59
N GLU A 37 -14.65 -4.54 2.62
CA GLU A 37 -16.03 -5.00 2.70
C GLU A 37 -16.42 -5.74 1.41
N LEU A 38 -17.18 -6.81 1.60
CA LEU A 38 -17.64 -7.68 0.53
C LEU A 38 -19.12 -7.45 0.26
N THR A 39 -19.51 -7.62 -1.01
CA THR A 39 -20.93 -7.61 -1.39
C THR A 39 -21.63 -8.78 -0.74
N THR A 40 -22.77 -8.52 -0.09
CA THR A 40 -23.59 -9.51 0.60
C THR A 40 -24.96 -9.65 -0.07
N ARG A 41 -25.69 -10.73 0.21
CA ARG A 41 -27.03 -11.00 -0.35
C ARG A 41 -28.03 -9.91 -0.02
N SER A 42 -27.86 -9.20 1.11
CA SER A 42 -28.75 -8.12 1.53
C SER A 42 -28.72 -6.91 0.57
N GLN A 43 -27.68 -6.79 -0.25
CA GLN A 43 -27.53 -5.73 -1.24
C GLN A 43 -28.20 -6.06 -2.58
N LEU A 44 -28.74 -7.28 -2.75
CA LEU A 44 -29.43 -7.70 -3.96
C LEU A 44 -30.83 -7.08 -4.05
N ASN A 45 -31.03 -6.27 -5.08
CA ASN A 45 -32.31 -5.64 -5.38
C ASN A 45 -32.99 -6.33 -6.55
N PHE A 46 -34.09 -7.04 -6.27
CA PHE A 46 -34.88 -7.76 -7.28
C PHE A 46 -35.85 -6.87 -8.08
N SER A 47 -36.02 -5.59 -7.69
CA SER A 47 -36.96 -4.68 -8.35
C SER A 47 -36.44 -4.07 -9.66
N ASP A 48 -35.11 -3.97 -9.81
CA ASP A 48 -34.47 -3.45 -11.01
C ASP A 48 -33.53 -4.51 -11.60
N ILE A 49 -33.99 -5.14 -12.69
CA ILE A 49 -33.30 -6.23 -13.37
C ILE A 49 -31.90 -5.81 -13.83
N LYS A 50 -31.70 -4.55 -14.23
CA LYS A 50 -30.40 -4.09 -14.73
C LYS A 50 -29.37 -3.99 -13.61
N SER A 51 -29.75 -3.41 -12.46
CA SER A 51 -28.86 -3.36 -11.30
C SER A 51 -28.68 -4.73 -10.66
N LEU A 52 -29.68 -5.61 -10.71
CA LEU A 52 -29.58 -6.99 -10.21
C LEU A 52 -28.43 -7.75 -10.85
N PHE A 53 -28.25 -7.71 -12.18
CA PHE A 53 -27.14 -8.41 -12.83
C PHE A 53 -25.76 -7.91 -12.37
N SER A 54 -25.60 -6.60 -12.27
CA SER A 54 -24.35 -5.98 -11.76
C SER A 54 -24.07 -6.38 -10.30
N GLN A 55 -25.12 -6.43 -9.48
CA GLN A 55 -25.01 -6.84 -8.08
C GLN A 55 -24.73 -8.34 -7.94
N LEU A 56 -25.31 -9.19 -8.80
CA LEU A 56 -25.02 -10.61 -8.87
C LEU A 56 -23.58 -10.88 -9.30
N ASP A 57 -23.06 -10.12 -10.27
CA ASP A 57 -21.65 -10.21 -10.68
C ASP A 57 -20.72 -9.84 -9.52
N SER A 58 -21.03 -8.74 -8.82
CA SER A 58 -20.25 -8.29 -7.65
C SER A 58 -20.33 -9.30 -6.50
N PHE A 59 -21.53 -9.83 -6.23
CA PHE A 59 -21.76 -10.86 -5.21
C PHE A 59 -21.00 -12.14 -5.53
N ALA A 60 -21.10 -12.63 -6.77
CA ALA A 60 -20.40 -13.83 -7.23
C ALA A 60 -18.88 -13.63 -7.17
N ALA A 61 -18.37 -12.45 -7.54
CA ALA A 61 -16.95 -12.13 -7.44
C ALA A 61 -16.44 -12.15 -5.98
N ASP A 62 -17.30 -11.89 -5.01
CA ASP A 62 -16.92 -11.72 -3.60
C ASP A 62 -17.16 -12.95 -2.74
N GLN A 63 -18.27 -13.65 -2.95
CA GLN A 63 -18.74 -14.73 -2.08
C GLN A 63 -18.42 -16.13 -2.59
N LEU A 64 -17.86 -16.26 -3.80
CA LEU A 64 -17.54 -17.58 -4.38
C LEU A 64 -16.75 -18.44 -3.39
N ALA A 65 -17.23 -19.68 -3.19
CA ALA A 65 -16.56 -20.65 -2.36
C ALA A 65 -15.12 -20.89 -2.87
N PHE A 66 -14.19 -21.10 -1.93
CA PHE A 66 -12.76 -21.29 -2.19
C PHE A 66 -12.02 -20.09 -2.80
N ARG A 67 -12.66 -18.93 -2.98
CA ARG A 67 -12.03 -17.73 -3.55
C ARG A 67 -10.74 -17.36 -2.82
N ASP A 68 -10.74 -17.34 -1.50
CA ASP A 68 -9.58 -16.93 -0.72
C ASP A 68 -8.42 -17.93 -0.85
N GLU A 69 -8.73 -19.23 -0.85
CA GLU A 69 -7.78 -20.32 -1.05
C GLU A 69 -7.15 -20.27 -2.45
N LEU A 70 -7.97 -20.04 -3.47
CA LEU A 70 -7.53 -19.89 -4.85
C LEU A 70 -6.68 -18.63 -5.05
N SER A 71 -7.11 -17.49 -4.48
CA SER A 71 -6.34 -16.25 -4.52
C SER A 71 -4.98 -16.38 -3.83
N ARG A 72 -4.93 -17.04 -2.65
CA ARG A 72 -3.66 -17.35 -1.98
C ARG A 72 -2.75 -18.24 -2.83
N THR A 73 -3.32 -19.29 -3.43
CA THR A 73 -2.57 -20.22 -4.27
C THR A 73 -2.04 -19.53 -5.52
N HIS A 74 -2.87 -18.74 -6.20
CA HIS A 74 -2.48 -17.93 -7.34
C HIS A 74 -1.32 -16.98 -6.99
N ALA A 75 -1.46 -16.27 -5.86
CA ALA A 75 -0.42 -15.37 -5.39
C ALA A 75 0.89 -16.10 -5.07
N ALA A 76 0.82 -17.26 -4.41
CA ALA A 76 1.99 -18.09 -4.12
C ALA A 76 2.69 -18.58 -5.39
N ILE A 77 1.94 -19.01 -6.40
CA ILE A 77 2.48 -19.42 -7.71
C ILE A 77 3.19 -18.25 -8.38
N LYS A 78 2.53 -17.09 -8.46
CA LYS A 78 3.09 -15.86 -9.04
C LYS A 78 4.42 -15.48 -8.38
N ILE A 79 4.44 -15.44 -7.05
CA ILE A 79 5.64 -15.11 -6.27
C ILE A 79 6.76 -16.12 -6.53
N ASN A 80 6.45 -17.42 -6.60
CA ASN A 80 7.46 -18.47 -6.84
C ASN A 80 8.12 -18.33 -8.23
N ILE A 81 7.35 -17.96 -9.26
CA ILE A 81 7.90 -17.69 -10.59
C ILE A 81 8.50 -16.27 -10.73
N GLY A 82 8.59 -15.50 -9.64
CA GLY A 82 9.15 -14.16 -9.63
C GLY A 82 8.24 -13.08 -10.23
N ASP A 83 6.96 -13.35 -10.39
CA ASP A 83 5.96 -12.40 -10.91
C ASP A 83 5.09 -11.85 -9.78
N SER A 84 4.64 -10.60 -9.93
CA SER A 84 3.82 -9.96 -8.92
C SER A 84 2.36 -10.40 -9.03
N PRO A 85 1.69 -10.77 -7.92
CA PRO A 85 0.26 -11.05 -7.92
C PRO A 85 -0.59 -9.78 -8.10
N SER A 86 0.02 -8.59 -8.00
CA SER A 86 -0.65 -7.31 -8.18
C SER A 86 0.13 -6.45 -9.18
N PRO A 87 -0.54 -5.82 -10.17
CA PRO A 87 0.12 -4.93 -11.12
C PRO A 87 0.70 -3.69 -10.44
N ASP A 88 0.21 -3.35 -9.24
CA ASP A 88 0.65 -2.18 -8.48
C ASP A 88 1.86 -2.48 -7.58
N VAL A 89 2.39 -3.71 -7.55
CA VAL A 89 3.49 -4.08 -6.65
C VAL A 89 4.65 -4.69 -7.43
N SER A 90 5.87 -4.33 -7.06
CA SER A 90 7.10 -4.92 -7.58
C SER A 90 7.73 -5.84 -6.56
N ILE A 91 8.18 -7.00 -7.02
CA ILE A 91 8.99 -7.93 -6.21
C ILE A 91 10.45 -7.50 -6.30
N GLY A 92 11.03 -7.23 -5.13
CA GLY A 92 12.44 -6.93 -4.92
C GLY A 92 13.26 -8.16 -4.55
N LYS A 93 14.55 -7.92 -4.28
CA LYS A 93 15.50 -8.94 -3.85
C LYS A 93 15.09 -9.52 -2.49
N GLU A 94 15.48 -10.76 -2.23
CA GLU A 94 15.24 -11.46 -0.94
C GLU A 94 13.76 -11.60 -0.52
N GLY A 95 12.82 -11.43 -1.46
CA GLY A 95 11.37 -11.54 -1.21
C GLY A 95 10.73 -10.24 -0.72
N TRP A 96 11.39 -9.09 -0.90
CA TRP A 96 10.81 -7.80 -0.56
C TRP A 96 9.70 -7.39 -1.53
N PHE A 97 8.68 -6.68 -1.02
CA PHE A 97 7.60 -6.10 -1.84
C PHE A 97 7.64 -4.59 -1.77
N PHE A 98 7.54 -3.94 -2.93
CA PHE A 98 7.54 -2.49 -3.10
C PHE A 98 6.28 -2.03 -3.83
N LEU A 99 5.61 -1.01 -3.32
CA LEU A 99 4.46 -0.41 -3.98
C LEU A 99 4.89 0.40 -5.21
N GLY A 100 4.15 0.27 -6.29
CA GLY A 100 4.47 0.75 -7.62
C GLY A 100 5.09 -0.35 -8.47
N SER A 101 4.89 -0.25 -9.78
CA SER A 101 5.59 -1.07 -10.77
C SER A 101 5.85 -0.27 -12.04
N MET A 102 6.63 -0.84 -12.96
CA MET A 102 6.80 -0.26 -14.30
C MET A 102 5.55 -0.44 -15.18
N ILE A 103 4.70 -1.41 -14.84
CA ILE A 103 3.47 -1.74 -15.57
C ILE A 103 2.35 -0.77 -15.15
N SER A 104 2.22 -0.53 -13.85
CA SER A 104 1.25 0.39 -13.28
C SER A 104 1.81 1.81 -13.17
N LYS A 105 1.21 2.75 -13.91
CA LYS A 105 1.52 4.19 -13.82
C LYS A 105 0.80 4.89 -12.66
N LYS A 106 0.26 4.14 -11.69
CA LYS A 106 -0.54 4.68 -10.59
C LYS A 106 0.30 5.39 -9.52
N TYR A 107 1.54 4.95 -9.31
CA TYR A 107 2.42 5.47 -8.26
C TYR A 107 3.79 5.96 -8.76
N PRO A 108 3.87 6.83 -9.79
CA PRO A 108 5.14 7.28 -10.37
C PRO A 108 6.01 8.04 -9.37
N GLN A 109 5.40 8.69 -8.37
CA GLN A 109 6.09 9.45 -7.33
C GLN A 109 6.96 8.57 -6.41
N LEU A 110 6.61 7.29 -6.21
CA LEU A 110 7.35 6.37 -5.35
C LEU A 110 8.73 6.02 -5.92
N PHE A 111 8.89 6.14 -7.23
CA PHE A 111 10.15 5.97 -7.95
C PHE A 111 10.83 7.30 -8.28
N GLY A 112 10.34 8.41 -7.72
CA GLY A 112 10.85 9.75 -8.02
C GLY A 112 10.66 10.19 -9.48
N ILE A 113 9.70 9.59 -10.19
CA ILE A 113 9.44 9.88 -11.62
C ILE A 113 8.78 11.25 -11.80
N LYS A 114 8.01 11.74 -10.80
CA LYS A 114 7.34 13.05 -10.85
C LYS A 114 8.03 14.19 -10.10
N GLY A 115 8.96 13.92 -9.16
CA GLY A 115 9.45 14.94 -8.21
C GLY A 115 10.40 16.01 -8.76
N ASN A 116 10.31 16.38 -10.03
CA ASN A 116 11.11 17.44 -10.63
C ASN A 116 10.35 18.25 -11.71
N ASP A 117 9.05 18.01 -11.88
CA ASP A 117 8.21 18.88 -12.71
C ASP A 117 7.85 20.16 -11.93
N ALA A 118 7.55 21.25 -12.64
CA ALA A 118 7.21 22.53 -12.01
C ALA A 118 6.01 22.36 -11.05
N SER A 119 4.96 21.68 -11.50
CA SER A 119 3.74 21.41 -10.74
C SER A 119 4.00 20.83 -9.35
N SER A 120 4.97 19.90 -9.20
CA SER A 120 5.32 19.33 -7.89
C SER A 120 6.01 20.31 -6.94
N LYS A 121 6.67 21.35 -7.47
CA LYS A 121 7.28 22.41 -6.65
C LYS A 121 6.23 23.42 -6.19
N GLU A 122 5.29 23.79 -7.05
CA GLU A 122 4.17 24.64 -6.65
C GLU A 122 3.33 23.95 -5.57
N GLU A 123 2.96 22.67 -5.77
CA GLU A 123 2.27 21.87 -4.75
C GLU A 123 3.05 21.78 -3.42
N LEU A 124 4.37 21.68 -3.49
CA LEU A 124 5.22 21.68 -2.30
C LEU A 124 5.13 23.02 -1.56
N VAL A 125 5.28 24.14 -2.27
CA VAL A 125 5.19 25.47 -1.66
C VAL A 125 3.81 25.69 -1.04
N ASP A 126 2.73 25.37 -1.74
CA ASP A 126 1.36 25.48 -1.23
C ASP A 126 1.16 24.65 0.05
N THR A 127 1.68 23.42 0.05
CA THR A 127 1.63 22.54 1.23
C THR A 127 2.40 23.15 2.40
N LEU A 128 3.61 23.67 2.17
CA LEU A 128 4.44 24.26 3.23
C LEU A 128 3.85 25.58 3.77
N GLU A 129 3.23 26.39 2.91
CA GLU A 129 2.46 27.56 3.35
C GLU A 129 1.30 27.17 4.27
N GLU A 130 0.54 26.14 3.91
CA GLU A 130 -0.54 25.63 4.75
C GLU A 130 -0.02 25.21 6.13
N ARG A 131 1.11 24.48 6.16
CA ARG A 131 1.75 24.08 7.43
C ARG A 131 2.27 25.27 8.23
N SER A 132 2.77 26.32 7.57
CA SER A 132 3.18 27.55 8.24
C SER A 132 1.98 28.25 8.91
N ARG A 133 0.83 28.34 8.23
CA ARG A 133 -0.39 28.95 8.79
C ARG A 133 -0.91 28.14 9.99
N ILE A 134 -0.86 26.81 9.91
CA ILE A 134 -1.23 25.93 11.03
C ILE A 134 -0.28 26.13 12.21
N TYR A 135 1.02 26.21 11.96
CA TYR A 135 2.03 26.48 12.97
C TYR A 135 1.75 27.81 13.71
N GLU A 136 1.54 28.90 12.98
CA GLU A 136 1.23 30.21 13.57
C GLU A 136 -0.06 30.17 14.40
N TRP A 137 -1.09 29.49 13.92
CA TRP A 137 -2.35 29.32 14.63
C TRP A 137 -2.19 28.52 15.93
N LEU A 138 -1.46 27.40 15.90
CA LEU A 138 -1.17 26.61 17.10
C LEU A 138 -0.30 27.38 18.09
N ARG A 139 0.70 28.10 17.59
CA ARG A 139 1.55 28.98 18.41
C ARG A 139 0.75 30.05 19.12
N SER A 140 -0.24 30.67 18.45
CA SER A 140 -1.14 31.66 19.06
C SER A 140 -1.97 31.10 20.23
N LYS A 141 -2.16 29.78 20.26
CA LYS A 141 -2.87 29.02 21.30
C LYS A 141 -1.93 28.39 22.33
N ASN A 142 -0.63 28.69 22.27
CA ASN A 142 0.39 28.06 23.10
C ASN A 142 0.45 26.53 22.96
N ILE A 143 0.16 26.01 21.75
CA ILE A 143 0.22 24.59 21.41
C ILE A 143 1.50 24.33 20.61
N LYS A 144 2.28 23.35 21.07
CA LYS A 144 3.52 22.91 20.39
C LYS A 144 3.16 22.21 19.09
N TYR A 145 3.95 22.46 18.05
CA TYR A 145 3.81 21.88 16.74
C TYR A 145 5.15 21.33 16.29
N LEU A 146 5.16 20.15 15.68
CA LEU A 146 6.34 19.53 15.09
C LEU A 146 5.92 18.84 13.80
N LEU A 147 6.54 19.20 12.67
CA LEU A 147 6.33 18.51 11.41
C LEU A 147 7.29 17.32 11.28
N THR A 148 6.78 16.09 11.28
CA THR A 148 7.60 14.90 11.01
C THR A 148 7.60 14.53 9.54
N ILE A 149 8.77 14.32 8.94
CA ILE A 149 8.91 13.87 7.55
C ILE A 149 9.29 12.39 7.55
N ALA A 150 8.35 11.54 7.16
CA ALA A 150 8.58 10.10 7.07
C ALA A 150 9.27 9.70 5.76
N PRO A 151 10.34 8.90 5.81
CA PRO A 151 11.00 8.40 4.60
C PRO A 151 10.14 7.39 3.85
N ASN A 152 10.29 7.38 2.52
CA ASN A 152 9.71 6.32 1.69
C ASN A 152 10.45 5.00 1.87
N LYS A 153 9.70 3.88 1.88
CA LYS A 153 10.24 2.50 1.89
C LYS A 153 11.30 2.26 0.80
N HIS A 154 11.07 2.84 -0.37
CA HIS A 154 11.98 2.80 -1.53
C HIS A 154 13.36 3.39 -1.23
N THR A 155 13.41 4.43 -0.39
CA THR A 155 14.64 5.15 -0.06
C THR A 155 15.44 4.45 1.04
N ILE A 156 14.77 3.92 2.08
CA ILE A 156 15.44 3.17 3.15
C ILE A 156 15.95 1.82 2.64
N TYR A 157 15.10 1.07 1.94
CA TYR A 157 15.39 -0.31 1.51
C TYR A 157 15.83 -0.38 0.05
N ALA A 158 16.53 0.64 -0.45
CA ALA A 158 16.92 0.76 -1.85
C ALA A 158 17.78 -0.41 -2.35
N ASN A 159 18.54 -1.05 -1.46
CA ASN A 159 19.37 -2.23 -1.79
C ASN A 159 18.55 -3.49 -2.10
N TYR A 160 17.30 -3.56 -1.65
CA TYR A 160 16.38 -4.66 -1.94
C TYR A 160 15.48 -4.39 -3.15
N LEU A 161 15.53 -3.20 -3.74
CA LEU A 161 14.81 -2.94 -4.98
C LEU A 161 15.34 -3.83 -6.10
N PRO A 162 14.48 -4.23 -7.06
CA PRO A 162 14.97 -4.86 -8.27
C PRO A 162 15.80 -3.85 -9.08
N ASP A 163 16.79 -4.33 -9.82
CA ASP A 163 17.83 -3.47 -10.42
C ASP A 163 17.27 -2.39 -11.36
N TYR A 164 16.16 -2.70 -12.05
CA TYR A 164 15.48 -1.78 -12.96
C TYR A 164 14.78 -0.60 -12.23
N LEU A 165 14.50 -0.71 -10.92
CA LEU A 165 13.96 0.38 -10.09
C LEU A 165 15.04 1.06 -9.25
N ALA A 166 16.03 0.30 -8.78
CA ALA A 166 17.10 0.82 -7.92
C ALA A 166 17.84 2.00 -8.56
N SER A 167 18.08 1.95 -9.88
CA SER A 167 18.71 3.03 -10.64
C SER A 167 17.91 4.33 -10.68
N LYS A 168 16.57 4.25 -10.61
CA LYS A 168 15.69 5.43 -10.60
C LYS A 168 15.64 6.11 -9.24
N VAL A 169 15.65 5.32 -8.17
CA VAL A 169 15.57 5.81 -6.79
C VAL A 169 16.90 6.43 -6.33
N LYS A 170 18.04 5.83 -6.66
CA LYS A 170 19.38 6.32 -6.25
C LYS A 170 19.72 7.73 -6.75
N ASN A 171 19.08 8.18 -7.82
CA ASN A 171 19.41 9.44 -8.50
C ASN A 171 18.58 10.66 -8.03
N LYS A 172 17.80 10.56 -6.95
CA LYS A 172 16.81 11.60 -6.60
C LYS A 172 16.89 12.09 -5.15
N LYS A 173 16.80 13.41 -5.01
CA LYS A 173 16.99 14.21 -3.79
C LYS A 173 15.68 14.84 -3.28
N GLY A 174 14.52 14.20 -3.48
CA GLY A 174 13.21 14.80 -3.16
C GLY A 174 13.09 15.23 -1.70
N LEU A 175 13.53 14.38 -0.76
CA LEU A 175 13.58 14.73 0.66
C LEU A 175 14.52 15.91 0.94
N GLU A 176 15.71 15.93 0.31
CA GLU A 176 16.65 17.03 0.47
C GLU A 176 16.10 18.36 -0.08
N LEU A 177 15.33 18.32 -1.17
CA LEU A 177 14.64 19.50 -1.69
C LEU A 177 13.62 20.04 -0.68
N VAL A 178 12.79 19.16 -0.10
CA VAL A 178 11.82 19.55 0.93
C VAL A 178 12.54 20.15 2.14
N LYS A 179 13.58 19.50 2.65
CA LYS A 179 14.39 19.99 3.78
C LYS A 179 15.01 21.35 3.47
N HIS A 180 15.55 21.50 2.26
CA HIS A 180 16.15 22.76 1.83
C HIS A 180 15.12 23.90 1.79
N VAL A 181 13.95 23.67 1.19
CA VAL A 181 12.88 24.68 1.10
C VAL A 181 12.34 25.06 2.49
N ILE A 182 12.14 24.08 3.38
CA ILE A 182 11.73 24.35 4.76
C ILE A 182 12.78 25.23 5.44
N SER A 183 14.05 24.80 5.45
CA SER A 183 15.13 25.54 6.12
C SER A 183 15.45 26.91 5.51
N SER A 184 15.10 27.16 4.25
CA SER A 184 15.35 28.46 3.59
C SER A 184 14.20 29.45 3.72
N SER A 185 12.96 28.97 3.90
CA SER A 185 11.76 29.79 3.68
C SER A 185 10.75 29.75 4.82
N TYR A 186 10.89 28.83 5.78
CA TYR A 186 9.94 28.65 6.88
C TYR A 186 10.65 28.46 8.22
N ASP A 187 9.98 28.84 9.32
CA ASP A 187 10.54 28.84 10.69
C ASP A 187 9.85 27.81 11.62
N PHE A 188 8.99 26.95 11.09
CA PHE A 188 8.39 25.90 11.91
C PHE A 188 9.37 24.74 12.13
N PRO A 189 9.38 24.12 13.33
CA PRO A 189 10.24 22.99 13.61
C PRO A 189 9.80 21.75 12.82
N TYR A 190 10.78 20.99 12.34
CA TYR A 190 10.55 19.73 11.64
C TYR A 190 11.57 18.66 12.05
N LEU A 191 11.19 17.40 11.91
CA LEU A 191 12.04 16.25 12.20
C LEU A 191 12.09 15.28 11.02
N ASP A 192 13.31 14.95 10.60
CA ASP A 192 13.58 13.92 9.59
C ASP A 192 13.60 12.54 10.25
N LEU A 193 12.64 11.68 9.90
CA LEU A 193 12.57 10.32 10.43
C LEU A 193 13.45 9.33 9.65
N LYS A 194 14.19 9.76 8.63
CA LYS A 194 15.07 8.86 7.87
C LYS A 194 16.25 8.33 8.68
N PRO A 195 17.05 9.15 9.39
CA PRO A 195 18.14 8.63 10.21
C PRO A 195 17.72 7.55 11.22
N PRO A 196 16.67 7.73 12.05
CA PRO A 196 16.29 6.71 13.02
C PRO A 196 15.73 5.43 12.38
N LEU A 197 15.17 5.52 11.16
CA LEU A 197 14.56 4.39 10.47
C LEU A 197 15.48 3.66 9.51
N ILE A 198 16.72 4.12 9.31
CA ILE A 198 17.63 3.50 8.32
C ILE A 198 18.17 2.15 8.79
N ASP A 199 18.36 2.00 10.10
CA ASP A 199 18.86 0.78 10.73
C ASP A 199 17.72 -0.18 11.12
N PHE A 200 16.48 0.33 11.15
CA PHE A 200 15.32 -0.52 11.38
C PHE A 200 15.15 -1.49 10.21
N ARG A 201 15.04 -2.78 10.53
CA ARG A 201 14.80 -3.84 9.55
C ARG A 201 13.55 -4.60 9.97
N PRO A 202 12.38 -4.35 9.34
CA PRO A 202 11.20 -5.11 9.65
C PRO A 202 11.45 -6.59 9.35
N PRO A 203 10.89 -7.51 10.15
CA PRO A 203 11.04 -8.94 9.92
C PRO A 203 10.65 -9.31 8.49
N ARG A 204 11.40 -10.25 7.90
CA ARG A 204 11.22 -10.71 6.51
C ARG A 204 9.74 -10.99 6.24
N ILE A 205 9.18 -10.25 5.31
CA ILE A 205 7.76 -10.29 4.99
C ILE A 205 7.53 -11.48 4.07
N ILE A 206 6.87 -12.52 4.57
CA ILE A 206 6.65 -13.79 3.85
C ILE A 206 5.35 -13.72 3.00
N SER A 207 4.46 -12.76 3.27
CA SER A 207 3.19 -12.62 2.56
C SER A 207 2.82 -11.17 2.20
N TYR A 208 2.03 -11.02 1.13
CA TYR A 208 1.52 -9.73 0.63
C TYR A 208 0.78 -8.91 1.70
N SER A 209 0.00 -9.56 2.57
CA SER A 209 -0.73 -8.90 3.67
C SER A 209 0.18 -8.43 4.81
N GLN A 210 1.29 -9.14 5.05
CA GLN A 210 2.33 -8.71 6.00
C GLN A 210 3.15 -7.53 5.47
N GLY A 211 3.22 -7.35 4.14
CA GLY A 211 3.87 -6.23 3.46
C GLY A 211 3.36 -4.85 3.90
N LEU A 212 2.05 -4.77 4.11
CA LEU A 212 1.35 -3.58 4.60
C LEU A 212 1.50 -3.41 6.12
N CYS A 213 1.61 -4.50 6.88
CA CYS A 213 1.74 -4.49 8.34
C CYS A 213 3.15 -4.04 8.81
N GLY A 214 4.18 -4.18 7.96
CA GLY A 214 5.51 -3.64 8.26
C GLY A 214 5.59 -2.12 8.42
N HIS A 215 4.61 -1.37 7.89
CA HIS A 215 4.52 0.09 8.07
C HIS A 215 4.11 0.47 9.49
N GLU A 216 3.29 -0.35 10.14
CA GLU A 216 2.78 -0.09 11.49
C GLU A 216 3.90 -0.29 12.52
N LYS A 217 4.68 -1.37 12.39
CA LYS A 217 5.88 -1.60 13.22
C LYS A 217 6.98 -0.55 13.03
N ALA A 218 7.19 -0.10 11.79
CA ALA A 218 8.14 0.97 11.53
C ALA A 218 7.69 2.32 12.12
N ALA A 219 6.37 2.56 12.18
CA ALA A 219 5.82 3.76 12.81
C ALA A 219 5.91 3.71 14.34
N GLU A 220 5.66 2.54 14.94
CA GLU A 220 5.82 2.28 16.37
C GLU A 220 7.28 2.50 16.80
N GLU A 221 8.25 1.95 16.06
CA GLU A 221 9.67 2.11 16.38
C GLU A 221 10.19 3.52 16.11
N ALA A 222 9.64 4.23 15.11
CA ALA A 222 9.91 5.66 14.95
C ALA A 222 9.46 6.43 16.20
N ALA A 223 8.26 6.15 16.71
CA ALA A 223 7.67 6.83 17.86
C ALA A 223 8.48 6.63 19.16
N GLU A 224 9.12 5.47 19.32
CA GLU A 224 9.96 5.15 20.47
C GLU A 224 11.44 5.58 20.31
N HIS A 225 11.83 6.03 19.12
CA HIS A 225 13.22 6.37 18.86
C HIS A 225 13.65 7.63 19.64
N GLU A 226 14.84 7.58 20.25
CA GLU A 226 15.41 8.62 21.10
C GLU A 226 15.47 10.01 20.42
N SER A 227 15.57 10.03 19.09
CA SER A 227 15.51 11.27 18.30
C SER A 227 14.15 11.96 18.32
N LEU A 228 13.04 11.19 18.30
CA LEU A 228 11.69 11.76 18.38
C LEU A 228 11.42 12.29 19.79
N ILE A 229 11.87 11.54 20.80
CA ILE A 229 11.77 11.92 22.22
C ILE A 229 12.59 13.20 22.50
N SER A 230 13.86 13.21 22.07
CA SER A 230 14.75 14.37 22.23
C SER A 230 14.24 15.62 21.50
N SER A 231 13.66 15.48 20.31
CA SER A 231 13.08 16.62 19.59
C SER A 231 11.77 17.13 20.22
N ILE A 232 10.99 16.28 20.87
CA ILE A 232 9.83 16.69 21.68
C ILE A 232 10.29 17.46 22.93
N ASP A 233 11.40 17.04 23.53
CA ASP A 233 12.01 17.70 24.68
C ASP A 233 12.66 19.05 24.32
N GLU A 234 13.28 19.18 23.14
CA GLU A 234 13.85 20.46 22.65
C GLU A 234 12.78 21.50 22.30
N ILE A 235 11.58 21.05 21.92
CA ILE A 235 10.43 21.92 21.67
C ILE A 235 9.68 22.19 22.99
N SER A 236 10.12 21.60 24.11
CA SER A 236 9.41 21.65 25.39
C SER A 236 9.71 22.81 26.31
#